data_AF-W4M8H6-F1
#
_entry.id   AF-W4M8H6-F1
#
_cell.length_a   1.000
_cell.length_b   1.000
_cell.length_c   1.000
_cell.angle_alpha   90.00
_cell.angle_beta   90.00
_cell.angle_gamma   90.00
#
_symmetry.space_group_name_H-M   'P 1'
#
loop_
_entity.id
_entity.type
_entity.pdbx_description
1 polymer ?
#
loop_
_entity_poly.entity_id
_entity_poly.type
_entity_poly.pdbx_seq_one_letter_code
_entity_poly.pdbx_strand_id
1 'polypeptide(L)'
;MDFEPSRGAVHRVGDTWVSLDASFKPYQYTPGLDLVHNVPLDEAGAMDEALSSAEVDDAAGWIRGIDSDLLQEHLSAYQDRVRDYILAHEDATTVGDIFGAKSIVATNHEVLATSLPYRVMARGGTMAQVPDQLRHQFGFALYASALDRHFDTPVLRYVGSLSALSHRKLSLSFQPASPSDAALLASFAENVPEDPADFDLSTVNASLPGYLIELTAELRVDGEVVASGGVFRMGEELVSTLGLYDPVQGWDDEDNRVIAGEFQVVMVDGAGVARSHLESQAAKAQALKAQAEAGELSGVSAEVVLGEWYYTALLTYFWTEGVRERGSAGPLGMVSYRRPSFGRVTSVLQPQYVFGVARRVMVGSVEIDIDRVGYVTADQAHDRDRQITYVIRRGFRLSGLEHVVLERVLSLEGAPVEAVSTVKALGQAHAEGQRLYLVSPDNGEHSVILTP
;
A
#
# COMPACT_ATOMS: atom_id res chain seq x y z
N MET A 1 1.39 31.13 -24.67
CA MET A 1 2.56 31.72 -23.99
C MET A 1 3.00 32.95 -24.75
N ASP A 2 3.70 33.89 -24.12
CA ASP A 2 4.20 35.14 -24.75
C ASP A 2 5.53 34.79 -25.44
N PHE A 3 5.47 34.47 -26.73
CA PHE A 3 6.59 33.95 -27.49
C PHE A 3 7.27 35.02 -28.33
N GLU A 4 6.58 36.04 -28.81
CA GLU A 4 7.21 37.06 -29.65
C GLU A 4 7.33 38.40 -28.89
N PRO A 5 8.52 39.02 -28.80
CA PRO A 5 9.83 38.61 -29.33
C PRO A 5 10.67 37.78 -28.33
N SER A 6 10.17 37.56 -27.11
CA SER A 6 10.97 37.07 -25.97
C SER A 6 11.27 35.57 -26.01
N ARG A 7 10.63 34.84 -26.94
CA ARG A 7 10.64 33.39 -27.07
C ARG A 7 10.24 32.66 -25.78
N GLY A 8 9.33 33.24 -25.02
CA GLY A 8 8.85 32.68 -23.75
C GLY A 8 9.70 33.05 -22.54
N ALA A 9 10.79 33.81 -22.70
CA ALA A 9 11.62 34.24 -21.57
C ALA A 9 10.90 35.24 -20.65
N VAL A 10 9.96 36.03 -21.18
CA VAL A 10 9.14 36.96 -20.40
C VAL A 10 7.68 36.68 -20.72
N HIS A 11 6.91 36.23 -19.73
CA HIS A 11 5.48 35.97 -19.91
C HIS A 11 4.63 37.15 -19.42
N ARG A 12 3.98 37.87 -20.33
CA ARG A 12 2.97 38.91 -19.99
C ARG A 12 1.59 38.52 -20.48
N VAL A 13 1.45 38.29 -21.78
CA VAL A 13 0.19 37.89 -22.43
C VAL A 13 0.49 36.81 -23.46
N GLY A 14 -0.27 35.71 -23.46
CA GLY A 14 -0.05 34.63 -24.41
C GLY A 14 -0.39 35.04 -25.84
N ASP A 15 0.57 34.90 -26.77
CA ASP A 15 0.40 35.21 -28.20
C ASP A 15 0.52 33.98 -29.12
N THR A 16 1.22 32.92 -28.67
CA THR A 16 1.62 31.80 -29.52
C THR A 16 1.50 30.46 -28.80
N TRP A 17 1.15 29.43 -29.59
CA TRP A 17 1.24 28.03 -29.21
C TRP A 17 2.57 27.44 -29.69
N VAL A 18 3.40 26.97 -28.75
CA VAL A 18 4.67 26.30 -29.06
C VAL A 18 4.52 24.81 -28.80
N SER A 19 4.98 23.98 -29.75
CA SER A 19 4.98 22.53 -29.59
C SER A 19 6.11 22.11 -28.66
N LEU A 20 5.77 21.42 -27.58
CA LEU A 20 6.71 20.78 -26.67
C LEU A 20 6.39 19.29 -26.60
N ASP A 21 7.42 18.47 -26.49
CA ASP A 21 7.25 17.05 -26.21
C ASP A 21 7.96 16.70 -24.91
N ALA A 22 7.16 16.47 -23.87
CA ALA A 22 7.64 16.06 -22.57
C ALA A 22 7.94 14.55 -22.47
N SER A 23 7.54 13.74 -23.47
CA SER A 23 7.71 12.29 -23.47
C SER A 23 9.11 11.86 -23.89
N PHE A 24 9.75 12.60 -24.79
CA PHE A 24 11.12 12.32 -25.20
C PHE A 24 12.14 12.89 -24.21
N LYS A 25 12.65 12.01 -23.34
CA LYS A 25 13.73 12.34 -22.39
C LYS A 25 14.95 11.46 -22.68
N PRO A 26 16.09 12.01 -23.10
CA PRO A 26 17.33 11.25 -23.10
C PRO A 26 17.69 10.90 -21.65
N TYR A 27 18.05 9.64 -21.42
CA TYR A 27 18.46 9.15 -20.11
C TYR A 27 19.93 8.77 -20.12
N GLN A 28 20.62 9.09 -19.04
CA GLN A 28 21.91 8.51 -18.71
C GLN A 28 21.69 7.48 -17.60
N TYR A 29 22.33 6.33 -17.76
CA TYR A 29 22.34 5.27 -16.77
C TYR A 29 23.73 5.21 -16.16
N THR A 30 23.79 5.31 -14.85
CA THR A 30 25.01 5.13 -14.08
C THR A 30 24.87 3.81 -13.33
N PRO A 31 25.78 2.83 -13.53
CA PRO A 31 25.77 1.61 -12.75
C PRO A 31 26.02 1.91 -11.27
N GLY A 32 25.42 1.12 -10.39
CA GLY A 32 25.71 1.18 -8.96
C GLY A 32 26.94 0.34 -8.59
N LEU A 33 27.12 0.13 -7.29
CA LEU A 33 28.09 -0.83 -6.77
C LEU A 33 27.73 -2.25 -7.23
N ASP A 34 28.74 -3.01 -7.65
CA ASP A 34 28.57 -4.41 -8.06
C ASP A 34 28.54 -5.33 -6.84
N LEU A 35 27.43 -5.25 -6.09
CA LEU A 35 27.25 -6.02 -4.85
C LEU A 35 27.24 -7.53 -5.11
N VAL A 36 26.76 -7.99 -6.27
CA VAL A 36 26.63 -9.42 -6.60
C VAL A 36 28.00 -10.08 -6.69
N HIS A 37 28.94 -9.44 -7.38
CA HIS A 37 30.27 -10.01 -7.54
C HIS A 37 31.16 -9.75 -6.31
N ASN A 38 31.03 -8.58 -5.68
CA ASN A 38 31.94 -8.19 -4.59
C ASN A 38 31.49 -8.69 -3.20
N VAL A 39 30.19 -8.86 -3.00
CA VAL A 39 29.62 -9.38 -1.75
C VAL A 39 28.60 -10.45 -2.12
N PRO A 40 29.03 -11.65 -2.55
CA PRO A 40 28.09 -12.70 -2.92
C PRO A 40 27.36 -13.24 -1.67
N LEU A 41 26.07 -13.55 -1.85
CA LEU A 41 25.30 -14.36 -0.92
C LEU A 41 25.44 -15.83 -1.31
N ASP A 42 25.94 -16.66 -0.41
CA ASP A 42 25.93 -18.11 -0.58
C ASP A 42 24.53 -18.66 -0.25
N GLU A 43 23.58 -18.43 -1.16
CA GLU A 43 22.18 -18.88 -0.99
C GLU A 43 22.10 -20.41 -0.83
N ALA A 44 22.93 -21.14 -1.57
CA ALA A 44 22.93 -22.60 -1.56
C ALA A 44 23.50 -23.15 -0.25
N GLY A 45 24.67 -22.66 0.19
CA GLY A 45 25.26 -23.07 1.46
C GLY A 45 24.38 -22.75 2.66
N ALA A 46 23.79 -21.55 2.70
CA ALA A 46 22.86 -21.17 3.77
C ALA A 46 21.62 -22.08 3.80
N MET A 47 21.08 -22.45 2.63
CA MET A 47 19.93 -23.35 2.54
C MET A 47 20.29 -24.78 2.93
N ASP A 48 21.42 -25.31 2.45
CA ASP A 48 21.87 -26.67 2.76
C ASP A 48 22.12 -26.84 4.26
N GLU A 49 22.72 -25.84 4.91
CA GLU A 49 22.93 -25.85 6.35
C GLU A 49 21.60 -25.78 7.11
N ALA A 50 20.68 -24.91 6.70
CA ALA A 50 19.36 -24.78 7.33
C ALA A 50 18.47 -26.02 7.15
N LEU A 51 18.63 -26.75 6.05
CA LEU A 51 17.92 -27.99 5.76
C LEU A 51 18.55 -29.22 6.41
N SER A 52 19.78 -29.12 6.93
CA SER A 52 20.52 -30.26 7.47
C SER A 52 19.85 -30.92 8.69
N SER A 53 19.04 -30.15 9.43
CA SER A 53 18.23 -30.58 10.58
C SER A 53 16.77 -30.84 10.23
N ALA A 54 16.35 -30.59 8.98
CA ALA A 54 14.95 -30.66 8.57
C ALA A 54 14.48 -32.09 8.28
N GLU A 55 13.24 -32.37 8.66
CA GLU A 55 12.48 -33.54 8.21
C GLU A 55 11.74 -33.18 6.91
N VAL A 56 12.04 -33.88 5.82
CA VAL A 56 11.43 -33.69 4.50
C VAL A 56 10.71 -34.95 4.07
N ASP A 57 9.46 -34.81 3.63
CA ASP A 57 8.68 -35.87 2.99
C ASP A 57 8.23 -35.39 1.62
N ASP A 58 9.01 -35.74 0.59
CA ASP A 58 8.72 -35.37 -0.81
C ASP A 58 7.42 -36.01 -1.33
N ALA A 59 7.04 -37.18 -0.79
CA ALA A 59 5.86 -37.90 -1.25
C ALA A 59 4.56 -37.27 -0.72
N ALA A 60 4.57 -36.83 0.55
CA ALA A 60 3.46 -36.10 1.15
C ALA A 60 3.54 -34.58 0.93
N GLY A 61 4.68 -34.07 0.43
CA GLY A 61 4.90 -32.68 0.06
C GLY A 61 5.03 -31.74 1.27
N TRP A 62 5.62 -32.20 2.37
CA TRP A 62 5.82 -31.35 3.56
C TRP A 62 7.25 -31.33 4.07
N ILE A 63 7.58 -30.23 4.75
CA ILE A 63 8.84 -30.01 5.45
C ILE A 63 8.59 -29.54 6.89
N ARG A 64 9.49 -29.91 7.81
CA ARG A 64 9.48 -29.48 9.21
C ARG A 64 10.91 -29.34 9.72
N GLY A 65 11.13 -28.44 10.69
CA GLY A 65 12.38 -28.42 11.46
C GLY A 65 13.58 -27.83 10.72
N ILE A 66 13.35 -27.00 9.70
CA ILE A 66 14.36 -26.07 9.16
C ILE A 66 14.96 -25.27 10.32
N ASP A 67 16.27 -25.00 10.28
CA ASP A 67 16.91 -24.12 11.25
C ASP A 67 16.77 -22.65 10.79
N SER A 68 15.71 -21.98 11.23
CA SER A 68 15.45 -20.57 10.88
C SER A 68 16.44 -19.61 11.52
N ASP A 69 16.99 -19.96 12.68
CA ASP A 69 17.97 -19.13 13.38
C ASP A 69 19.26 -19.08 12.55
N LEU A 70 19.69 -20.22 12.01
CA LEU A 70 20.84 -20.30 11.11
C LEU A 70 20.63 -19.49 9.82
N LEU A 71 19.44 -19.55 9.21
CA LEU A 71 19.11 -18.68 8.07
C LEU A 71 19.20 -17.19 8.42
N GLN A 72 18.71 -16.82 9.61
CA GLN A 72 18.76 -15.44 10.08
C GLN A 72 20.20 -14.99 10.37
N GLU A 73 21.04 -15.87 10.91
CA GLU A 73 22.48 -15.62 11.11
C GLU A 73 23.19 -15.40 9.78
N HIS A 74 22.98 -16.26 8.78
CA HIS A 74 23.53 -16.11 7.43
C HIS A 74 23.11 -14.79 6.77
N LEU A 75 21.83 -14.44 6.86
CA LEU A 75 21.30 -13.20 6.32
C LEU A 75 21.86 -11.97 7.06
N SER A 76 21.99 -12.04 8.38
CA SER A 76 22.54 -10.94 9.19
C SER A 76 24.02 -10.73 8.89
N ALA A 77 24.80 -11.81 8.82
CA ALA A 77 26.20 -11.75 8.43
C ALA A 77 26.37 -11.22 7.00
N TYR A 78 25.47 -11.58 6.08
CA TYR A 78 25.46 -11.02 4.74
C TYR A 78 25.15 -9.51 4.74
N GLN A 79 24.14 -9.08 5.49
CA GLN A 79 23.79 -7.66 5.64
C GLN A 79 24.96 -6.85 6.21
N ASP A 80 25.67 -7.39 7.20
CA ASP A 80 26.87 -6.76 7.75
C ASP A 80 27.97 -6.64 6.70
N ARG A 81 28.25 -7.70 5.92
CA ARG A 81 29.23 -7.62 4.81
C ARG A 81 28.84 -6.59 3.75
N VAL A 82 27.56 -6.51 3.38
CA VAL A 82 27.06 -5.52 2.43
C VAL A 82 27.21 -4.11 3.00
N ARG A 83 26.83 -3.90 4.28
CA ARG A 83 26.99 -2.61 4.96
C ARG A 83 28.45 -2.19 5.00
N ASP A 84 29.35 -3.08 5.41
CA ASP A 84 30.78 -2.79 5.54
C ASP A 84 31.40 -2.50 4.16
N TYR A 85 30.97 -3.22 3.11
CA TYR A 85 31.37 -2.93 1.74
C TYR A 85 30.90 -1.55 1.27
N ILE A 86 29.64 -1.17 1.55
CA ILE A 86 29.13 0.16 1.23
C ILE A 86 29.89 1.24 2.00
N LEU A 87 30.12 1.05 3.30
CA LEU A 87 30.85 2.01 4.15
C LEU A 87 32.32 2.18 3.74
N ALA A 88 32.93 1.15 3.13
CA ALA A 88 34.28 1.23 2.58
C ALA A 88 34.37 2.02 1.27
N HIS A 89 33.23 2.30 0.62
CA HIS A 89 33.14 3.11 -0.61
C HIS A 89 32.60 4.50 -0.28
N GLU A 90 33.46 5.36 0.30
CA GLU A 90 33.10 6.71 0.76
C GLU A 90 32.54 7.63 -0.35
N ASP A 91 32.79 7.30 -1.61
CA ASP A 91 32.26 7.99 -2.79
C ASP A 91 30.78 7.66 -3.08
N ALA A 92 30.26 6.54 -2.58
CA ALA A 92 28.87 6.13 -2.74
C ALA A 92 27.94 6.80 -1.71
N THR A 93 27.66 8.08 -1.92
CA THR A 93 26.90 8.91 -0.97
C THR A 93 25.37 8.85 -1.13
N THR A 94 24.89 8.35 -2.27
CA THR A 94 23.45 8.31 -2.58
C THR A 94 22.96 6.88 -2.86
N VAL A 95 21.65 6.68 -2.75
CA VAL A 95 20.98 5.43 -3.16
C VAL A 95 21.26 5.11 -4.63
N GLY A 96 21.43 6.14 -5.47
CA GLY A 96 21.77 5.99 -6.88
C GLY A 96 23.21 5.50 -7.11
N ASP A 97 24.15 5.86 -6.24
CA ASP A 97 25.53 5.38 -6.32
C ASP A 97 25.61 3.91 -5.89
N ILE A 98 24.77 3.48 -4.95
CA ILE A 98 24.73 2.10 -4.45
C ILE A 98 24.03 1.17 -5.45
N PHE A 99 22.82 1.53 -5.92
CA PHE A 99 21.98 0.63 -6.73
C PHE A 99 21.91 1.00 -8.22
N GLY A 100 22.60 2.06 -8.61
CA GLY A 100 22.54 2.62 -9.94
C GLY A 100 21.48 3.73 -10.05
N ALA A 101 21.73 4.64 -10.99
CA ALA A 101 20.89 5.81 -11.21
C ALA A 101 20.44 5.86 -12.66
N LYS A 102 19.18 6.29 -12.85
CA LYS A 102 18.64 6.71 -14.13
C LYS A 102 18.33 8.19 -14.03
N SER A 103 19.13 9.02 -14.68
CA SER A 103 18.96 10.48 -14.70
C SER A 103 18.53 10.95 -16.08
N ILE A 104 17.71 11.99 -16.11
CA ILE A 104 17.38 12.68 -17.36
C ILE A 104 18.58 13.55 -17.71
N VAL A 105 19.06 13.47 -18.95
CA VAL A 105 20.02 14.44 -19.49
C VAL A 105 19.26 15.73 -19.77
N ALA A 106 19.10 16.53 -18.72
CA ALA A 106 18.30 17.75 -18.77
C ALA A 106 18.94 18.78 -19.71
N THR A 107 18.15 19.29 -20.65
CA THR A 107 18.56 20.44 -21.47
C THR A 107 17.73 21.64 -21.03
N ASN A 108 18.36 22.56 -20.31
CA ASN A 108 17.71 23.80 -19.86
C ASN A 108 17.97 24.88 -20.91
N HIS A 109 16.91 25.33 -21.57
CA HIS A 109 16.99 26.45 -22.51
C HIS A 109 16.42 27.70 -21.84
N GLU A 110 17.13 28.83 -21.98
CA GLU A 110 16.65 30.15 -21.50
C GLU A 110 15.45 30.66 -22.31
N VAL A 111 15.25 30.10 -23.51
CA VAL A 111 14.15 30.41 -24.43
C VAL A 111 13.55 29.14 -24.98
N LEU A 112 12.28 29.18 -25.38
CA LEU A 112 11.61 28.03 -25.95
C LEU A 112 11.99 27.83 -27.42
N ALA A 113 12.22 26.57 -27.79
CA ALA A 113 12.50 26.19 -29.17
C ALA A 113 11.26 26.46 -30.05
N THR A 114 11.49 26.91 -31.29
CA THR A 114 10.41 27.15 -32.28
C THR A 114 9.82 25.84 -32.83
N SER A 115 10.49 24.71 -32.62
CA SER A 115 10.09 23.39 -33.13
C SER A 115 10.60 22.27 -32.23
N LEU A 116 10.02 21.08 -32.41
CA LEU A 116 10.50 19.85 -31.76
C LEU A 116 11.89 19.47 -32.27
N PRO A 117 12.74 18.82 -31.45
CA PRO A 117 14.11 18.43 -31.81
C PRO A 117 14.19 17.24 -32.78
N TYR A 118 13.05 16.74 -33.25
CA TYR A 118 12.93 15.60 -34.15
C TYR A 118 11.87 15.85 -35.22
N ARG A 119 11.91 15.06 -36.29
CA ARG A 119 10.97 15.18 -37.41
C ARG A 119 9.64 14.51 -37.05
N VAL A 120 8.55 15.29 -37.03
CA VAL A 120 7.20 14.76 -36.84
C VAL A 120 6.77 13.99 -38.09
N MET A 121 6.54 12.68 -37.95
CA MET A 121 6.08 11.81 -39.06
C MET A 121 4.56 11.79 -39.20
N ALA A 122 3.86 11.80 -38.08
CA ALA A 122 2.41 11.87 -38.01
C ALA A 122 2.02 12.65 -36.75
N ARG A 123 0.88 13.32 -36.80
CA ARG A 123 0.29 14.02 -35.65
C ARG A 123 -1.14 13.53 -35.49
N GLY A 124 -1.49 13.08 -34.28
CA GLY A 124 -2.88 12.75 -33.92
C GLY A 124 -3.76 14.00 -33.80
N GLY A 125 -5.04 13.78 -33.52
CA GLY A 125 -5.98 14.88 -33.25
C GLY A 125 -5.53 15.71 -32.04
N THR A 126 -5.65 17.03 -32.13
CA THR A 126 -5.40 17.94 -31.01
C THR A 126 -6.64 18.00 -30.12
N MET A 127 -6.44 17.87 -28.81
CA MET A 127 -7.53 17.92 -27.84
C MET A 127 -7.20 18.98 -26.78
N ALA A 128 -8.22 19.70 -26.29
CA ALA A 128 -8.05 20.68 -25.22
C ALA A 128 -7.69 20.00 -23.88
N GLN A 129 -8.12 18.75 -23.71
CA GLN A 129 -7.81 17.89 -22.57
C GLN A 129 -7.78 16.44 -23.02
N VAL A 130 -7.01 15.60 -22.32
CA VAL A 130 -7.06 14.14 -22.53
C VAL A 130 -8.47 13.65 -22.17
N PRO A 131 -9.20 12.94 -23.05
CA PRO A 131 -10.50 12.34 -22.73
C PRO A 131 -10.41 11.37 -21.58
N ASP A 132 -11.46 11.24 -20.77
CA ASP A 132 -11.44 10.38 -19.57
C ASP A 132 -11.16 8.91 -19.90
N GLN A 133 -11.65 8.43 -21.04
CA GLN A 133 -11.39 7.07 -21.54
C GLN A 133 -9.90 6.79 -21.84
N LEU A 134 -9.09 7.85 -21.97
CA LEU A 134 -7.65 7.78 -22.22
C LEU A 134 -6.82 8.13 -20.98
N ARG A 135 -7.46 8.31 -19.83
CA ARG A 135 -6.79 8.54 -18.54
C ARG A 135 -6.85 7.28 -17.71
N HIS A 136 -5.78 7.00 -16.99
CA HIS A 136 -5.89 6.03 -15.90
C HIS A 136 -6.79 6.60 -14.80
N GLN A 137 -7.63 5.74 -14.22
CA GLN A 137 -8.57 6.13 -13.17
C GLN A 137 -8.51 5.13 -12.02
N PHE A 138 -8.96 5.57 -10.86
CA PHE A 138 -9.29 4.72 -9.73
C PHE A 138 -10.79 4.83 -9.48
N GLY A 139 -11.42 3.70 -9.17
CA GLY A 139 -12.84 3.56 -8.91
C GLY A 139 -13.06 3.00 -7.51
N PHE A 140 -14.09 3.51 -6.86
CA PHE A 140 -14.63 2.98 -5.60
C PHE A 140 -16.14 2.89 -5.72
N ALA A 141 -16.73 1.76 -5.35
CA ALA A 141 -18.16 1.59 -5.21
C ALA A 141 -18.47 0.84 -3.91
N LEU A 142 -19.54 1.22 -3.23
CA LEU A 142 -20.07 0.50 -2.07
C LEU A 142 -21.47 0.00 -2.41
N TYR A 143 -21.78 -1.23 -2.05
CA TYR A 143 -23.04 -1.92 -2.29
C TYR A 143 -23.62 -2.39 -0.96
N ALA A 144 -24.95 -2.35 -0.85
CA ALA A 144 -25.65 -2.78 0.35
C ALA A 144 -25.58 -4.30 0.55
N SER A 145 -25.36 -5.08 -0.50
CA SER A 145 -25.27 -6.54 -0.44
C SER A 145 -24.51 -7.12 -1.64
N ALA A 146 -24.16 -8.41 -1.56
CA ALA A 146 -23.63 -9.16 -2.68
C ALA A 146 -24.61 -9.23 -3.88
N LEU A 147 -25.92 -9.15 -3.62
CA LEU A 147 -26.94 -9.10 -4.68
C LEU A 147 -26.90 -7.76 -5.41
N ASP A 148 -26.80 -6.66 -4.68
CA ASP A 148 -26.65 -5.32 -5.27
C ASP A 148 -25.35 -5.21 -6.06
N ARG A 149 -24.26 -5.80 -5.54
CA ARG A 149 -23.00 -5.92 -6.26
C ARG A 149 -23.16 -6.67 -7.58
N HIS A 150 -23.90 -7.78 -7.57
CA HIS A 150 -24.15 -8.60 -8.77
C HIS A 150 -24.92 -7.83 -9.85
N PHE A 151 -25.87 -6.97 -9.46
CA PHE A 151 -26.64 -6.13 -10.40
C PHE A 151 -26.04 -4.73 -10.64
N ASP A 152 -24.86 -4.46 -10.08
CA ASP A 152 -24.17 -3.18 -10.16
C ASP A 152 -25.04 -1.98 -9.69
N THR A 153 -25.70 -2.14 -8.54
CA THR A 153 -26.54 -1.11 -7.90
C THR A 153 -25.89 -0.53 -6.64
N PRO A 154 -24.85 0.31 -6.79
CA PRO A 154 -24.11 0.85 -5.64
C PRO A 154 -24.94 1.88 -4.86
N VAL A 155 -24.72 1.94 -3.55
CA VAL A 155 -25.26 3.00 -2.68
C VAL A 155 -24.47 4.30 -2.82
N LEU A 156 -23.17 4.21 -3.12
CA LEU A 156 -22.32 5.34 -3.48
C LEU A 156 -21.22 4.88 -4.44
N ARG A 157 -20.78 5.78 -5.31
CA ARG A 157 -19.72 5.52 -6.29
C ARG A 157 -18.85 6.75 -6.45
N TYR A 158 -17.55 6.51 -6.63
CA TYR A 158 -16.56 7.54 -6.95
C TYR A 158 -15.63 7.04 -8.05
N VAL A 159 -15.30 7.91 -8.99
CA VAL A 159 -14.28 7.68 -10.03
C VAL A 159 -13.41 8.92 -10.13
N GLY A 160 -12.10 8.76 -9.98
CA GLY A 160 -11.13 9.84 -10.06
C GLY A 160 -9.95 9.49 -10.96
N SER A 161 -9.45 10.44 -11.75
CA SER A 161 -8.20 10.22 -12.50
C SER A 161 -7.04 10.01 -11.52
N LEU A 162 -6.08 9.14 -11.86
CA LEU A 162 -4.92 8.90 -10.99
C LEU A 162 -4.11 10.18 -10.73
N SER A 163 -4.01 11.08 -11.70
CA SER A 163 -3.36 12.38 -11.52
C SER A 163 -4.03 13.27 -10.48
N ALA A 164 -5.36 13.15 -10.31
CA ALA A 164 -6.12 13.93 -9.33
C ALA A 164 -6.08 13.30 -7.94
N LEU A 165 -5.83 11.99 -7.85
CA LEU A 165 -5.75 11.23 -6.59
C LEU A 165 -4.32 11.04 -6.09
N SER A 166 -3.34 11.33 -6.92
CA SER A 166 -1.92 11.23 -6.56
C SER A 166 -1.67 11.99 -5.25
N HIS A 167 -1.16 11.27 -4.25
CA HIS A 167 -0.81 11.81 -2.93
C HIS A 167 -1.99 12.30 -2.08
N ARG A 168 -3.24 11.94 -2.44
CA ARG A 168 -4.44 12.24 -1.65
C ARG A 168 -4.86 11.04 -0.83
N LYS A 169 -5.49 11.30 0.32
CA LYS A 169 -6.06 10.28 1.21
C LYS A 169 -7.53 10.09 0.86
N LEU A 170 -7.93 8.89 0.45
CA LEU A 170 -9.34 8.53 0.38
C LEU A 170 -9.72 7.82 1.68
N SER A 171 -10.91 8.10 2.21
CA SER A 171 -11.41 7.39 3.39
C SER A 171 -12.89 7.07 3.28
N LEU A 172 -13.27 5.86 3.68
CA LEU A 172 -14.65 5.48 3.94
C LEU A 172 -14.89 5.55 5.44
N SER A 173 -15.91 6.28 5.85
CA SER A 173 -16.39 6.30 7.23
C SER A 173 -17.92 6.22 7.29
N PHE A 174 -18.44 6.01 8.50
CA PHE A 174 -19.85 5.84 8.75
C PHE A 174 -20.30 6.82 9.83
N GLN A 175 -21.10 7.82 9.43
CA GLN A 175 -21.63 8.82 10.35
C GLN A 175 -22.95 8.34 10.95
N PRO A 176 -23.29 8.74 12.20
CA PRO A 176 -24.61 8.48 12.76
C PRO A 176 -25.71 9.02 11.83
N ALA A 177 -26.70 8.18 11.51
CA ALA A 177 -27.79 8.56 10.60
C ALA A 177 -28.72 9.62 11.22
N SER A 178 -28.78 9.70 12.55
CA SER A 178 -29.59 10.67 13.29
C SER A 178 -28.90 11.18 14.57
N PRO A 179 -29.39 12.30 15.15
CA PRO A 179 -28.92 12.76 16.47
C PRO A 179 -29.14 11.73 17.59
N SER A 180 -30.15 10.88 17.49
CA SER A 180 -30.38 9.78 18.44
C SER A 180 -29.31 8.69 18.32
N ASP A 181 -28.87 8.35 17.11
CA ASP A 181 -27.77 7.41 16.89
C ASP A 181 -26.46 7.97 17.46
N ALA A 182 -26.21 9.27 17.23
CA ALA A 182 -25.03 9.96 17.77
C ALA A 182 -25.03 9.97 19.30
N ALA A 183 -26.17 10.27 19.93
CA ALA A 183 -26.31 10.24 21.39
C ALA A 183 -26.14 8.82 21.95
N LEU A 184 -26.65 7.80 21.24
CA LEU A 184 -26.49 6.41 21.64
C LEU A 184 -25.01 6.00 21.60
N LEU A 185 -24.28 6.29 20.52
CA LEU A 185 -22.84 6.03 20.41
C LEU A 185 -22.04 6.75 21.50
N ALA A 186 -22.32 8.03 21.75
CA ALA A 186 -21.65 8.80 22.80
C ALA A 186 -21.86 8.20 24.20
N SER A 187 -23.05 7.68 24.51
CA SER A 187 -23.34 7.04 25.80
C SER A 187 -22.50 5.79 26.09
N PHE A 188 -21.96 5.14 25.06
CA PHE A 188 -21.05 4.00 25.22
C PHE A 188 -19.58 4.43 25.32
N ALA A 189 -19.22 5.61 24.79
CA ALA A 189 -17.87 6.16 24.87
C ALA A 189 -17.51 6.67 26.29
N GLU A 190 -18.51 7.06 27.10
CA GLU A 190 -18.33 7.53 28.48
C GLU A 190 -17.83 6.45 29.46
N ASN A 191 -17.73 5.18 29.02
CA ASN A 191 -17.19 4.08 29.84
C ASN A 191 -15.67 3.87 29.63
N VAL A 192 -14.97 4.76 28.91
CA VAL A 192 -13.51 4.74 28.78
C VAL A 192 -12.89 5.54 29.95
N PRO A 193 -11.94 4.96 30.73
CA PRO A 193 -11.27 5.68 31.82
C PRO A 193 -10.62 6.97 31.34
N GLU A 194 -10.67 8.04 32.16
CA GLU A 194 -10.06 9.34 31.82
C GLU A 194 -8.52 9.30 31.80
N ASP A 195 -7.89 8.33 32.50
CA ASP A 195 -6.44 8.15 32.53
C ASP A 195 -5.99 7.07 31.52
N PRO A 196 -5.16 7.41 30.50
CA PRO A 196 -4.60 6.44 29.56
C PRO A 196 -3.77 5.32 30.21
N ALA A 197 -3.24 5.52 31.43
CA ALA A 197 -2.52 4.48 32.16
C ALA A 197 -3.43 3.43 32.81
N ASP A 198 -4.71 3.79 33.05
CA ASP A 198 -5.77 2.89 33.52
C ASP A 198 -6.57 2.28 32.35
N PHE A 199 -6.20 2.61 31.10
CA PHE A 199 -6.80 2.06 29.90
C PHE A 199 -6.36 0.60 29.70
N ASP A 200 -7.20 -0.32 30.14
CA ASP A 200 -7.05 -1.75 29.84
C ASP A 200 -8.00 -2.12 28.68
N LEU A 201 -7.44 -2.40 27.51
CA LEU A 201 -8.17 -2.88 26.33
C LEU A 201 -9.05 -4.11 26.62
N SER A 202 -8.69 -4.93 27.62
CA SER A 202 -9.49 -6.08 28.05
C SER A 202 -10.70 -5.71 28.91
N THR A 203 -10.72 -4.49 29.47
CA THR A 203 -11.86 -3.93 30.24
C THR A 203 -12.81 -3.12 29.38
N VAL A 204 -12.37 -2.64 28.21
CA VAL A 204 -13.20 -2.00 27.19
C VAL A 204 -13.99 -3.07 26.42
N ASN A 205 -14.85 -3.78 27.15
CA ASN A 205 -15.86 -4.69 26.61
C ASN A 205 -17.16 -3.93 26.28
N ALA A 206 -17.06 -2.69 25.79
CA ALA A 206 -18.20 -1.92 25.34
C ALA A 206 -18.68 -2.45 23.98
N SER A 207 -19.32 -3.63 24.00
CA SER A 207 -20.04 -4.16 22.85
C SER A 207 -21.19 -3.19 22.52
N LEU A 208 -21.14 -2.59 21.34
CA LEU A 208 -22.19 -1.69 20.86
C LEU A 208 -23.40 -2.50 20.39
N PRO A 209 -24.64 -2.05 20.71
CA PRO A 209 -25.85 -2.70 20.23
C PRO A 209 -26.10 -2.34 18.77
N GLY A 210 -25.38 -2.99 17.84
CA GLY A 210 -25.37 -2.60 16.42
C GLY A 210 -26.75 -2.49 15.78
N TYR A 211 -27.67 -3.37 16.16
CA TYR A 211 -29.08 -3.35 15.73
C TYR A 211 -29.88 -2.09 16.11
N LEU A 212 -29.39 -1.25 17.02
CA LEU A 212 -30.02 0.01 17.45
C LEU A 212 -29.35 1.25 16.86
N ILE A 213 -28.21 1.11 16.18
CA ILE A 213 -27.42 2.23 15.67
C ILE A 213 -27.49 2.20 14.15
N GLU A 214 -28.09 3.25 13.58
CA GLU A 214 -28.11 3.45 12.14
C GLU A 214 -26.99 4.40 11.70
N LEU A 215 -26.34 4.06 10.59
CA LEU A 215 -25.15 4.73 10.08
C LEU A 215 -25.30 5.05 8.59
N THR A 216 -24.83 6.22 8.18
CA THR A 216 -24.74 6.64 6.77
C THR A 216 -23.29 6.55 6.30
N ALA A 217 -23.05 5.90 5.17
CA ALA A 217 -21.70 5.81 4.62
C ALA A 217 -21.28 7.15 3.97
N GLU A 218 -20.03 7.53 4.19
CA GLU A 218 -19.41 8.71 3.59
C GLU A 218 -18.03 8.35 3.03
N LEU A 219 -17.83 8.64 1.75
CA LEU A 219 -16.52 8.61 1.11
C LEU A 219 -15.96 10.03 1.07
N ARG A 220 -14.74 10.18 1.57
CA ARG A 220 -14.03 11.47 1.65
C ARG A 220 -12.72 11.42 0.88
N VAL A 221 -12.31 12.55 0.33
CA VAL A 221 -10.95 12.76 -0.22
C VAL A 221 -10.32 13.95 0.49
N ASP A 222 -9.20 13.71 1.20
CA ASP A 222 -8.57 14.64 2.14
C ASP A 222 -9.56 15.30 3.12
N GLY A 223 -10.53 14.50 3.59
CA GLY A 223 -11.54 14.93 4.56
C GLY A 223 -12.79 15.61 3.95
N GLU A 224 -12.80 15.93 2.66
CA GLU A 224 -13.99 16.46 1.98
C GLU A 224 -14.91 15.33 1.51
N VAL A 225 -16.20 15.38 1.84
CA VAL A 225 -17.19 14.37 1.39
C VAL A 225 -17.36 14.47 -0.13
N VAL A 226 -16.99 13.41 -0.85
CA VAL A 226 -17.16 13.31 -2.31
C VAL A 226 -18.35 12.44 -2.70
N ALA A 227 -18.77 11.54 -1.82
CA ALA A 227 -19.97 10.72 -1.99
C ALA A 227 -20.52 10.32 -0.61
N SER A 228 -21.83 10.20 -0.49
CA SER A 228 -22.49 9.70 0.71
C SER A 228 -23.77 8.99 0.29
N GLY A 229 -24.14 7.94 1.02
CA GLY A 229 -25.34 7.18 0.70
C GLY A 229 -25.54 5.96 1.59
N GLY A 230 -26.76 5.40 1.50
CA GLY A 230 -27.18 4.26 2.30
C GLY A 230 -27.47 4.64 3.77
N VAL A 231 -28.30 3.83 4.41
CA VAL A 231 -28.49 3.82 5.86
C VAL A 231 -28.43 2.36 6.28
N PHE A 232 -27.46 2.02 7.11
CA PHE A 232 -27.11 0.66 7.48
C PHE A 232 -27.13 0.52 9.00
N ARG A 233 -27.46 -0.67 9.50
CA ARG A 233 -27.24 -0.93 10.92
C ARG A 233 -25.76 -1.16 11.16
N MET A 234 -25.24 -0.66 12.27
CA MET A 234 -23.86 -0.94 12.65
C MET A 234 -23.64 -2.45 12.77
N GLY A 235 -22.55 -2.94 12.17
CA GLY A 235 -22.24 -4.36 12.10
C GLY A 235 -22.87 -5.09 10.92
N GLU A 236 -23.61 -4.42 10.03
CA GLU A 236 -24.13 -5.01 8.80
C GLU A 236 -23.01 -5.25 7.77
N GLU A 237 -23.06 -6.38 7.07
CA GLU A 237 -22.08 -6.74 6.05
C GLU A 237 -22.44 -6.11 4.70
N LEU A 238 -21.49 -5.37 4.13
CA LEU A 238 -21.56 -4.65 2.87
C LEU A 238 -20.46 -5.17 1.92
N VAL A 239 -20.53 -4.76 0.66
CA VAL A 239 -19.49 -5.06 -0.33
C VAL A 239 -18.93 -3.75 -0.86
N SER A 240 -17.60 -3.62 -0.90
CA SER A 240 -16.94 -2.56 -1.68
C SER A 240 -16.26 -3.17 -2.90
N THR A 241 -16.19 -2.38 -3.97
CA THR A 241 -15.39 -2.71 -5.16
C THR A 241 -14.41 -1.57 -5.38
N LEU A 242 -13.12 -1.90 -5.40
CA LEU A 242 -12.04 -0.99 -5.69
C LEU A 242 -11.40 -1.42 -7.01
N GLY A 243 -10.98 -0.47 -7.83
CA GLY A 243 -10.40 -0.84 -9.11
C GLY A 243 -9.58 0.24 -9.78
N LEU A 244 -8.77 -0.19 -10.73
CA LEU A 244 -8.00 0.70 -11.60
C LEU A 244 -8.45 0.54 -13.04
N TYR A 245 -8.71 1.67 -13.69
CA TYR A 245 -8.93 1.71 -15.12
C TYR A 245 -7.62 1.96 -15.87
N ASP A 246 -7.30 1.08 -16.80
CA ASP A 246 -6.24 1.24 -17.79
C ASP A 246 -6.87 1.51 -19.16
N PRO A 247 -6.48 2.58 -19.88
CA PRO A 247 -7.04 2.89 -21.20
C PRO A 247 -6.94 1.77 -22.24
N VAL A 248 -6.00 0.84 -22.06
CA VAL A 248 -5.78 -0.30 -22.94
C VAL A 248 -6.50 -1.55 -22.41
N GLN A 249 -6.50 -1.78 -21.10
CA GLN A 249 -7.00 -3.03 -20.51
C GLN A 249 -8.42 -2.94 -19.92
N GLY A 250 -8.94 -1.74 -19.71
CA GLY A 250 -10.22 -1.51 -19.03
C GLY A 250 -10.10 -1.51 -17.51
N TRP A 251 -11.22 -1.77 -16.83
CA TRP A 251 -11.29 -1.89 -15.38
C TRP A 251 -10.72 -3.24 -14.91
N ASP A 252 -9.95 -3.18 -13.84
CA ASP A 252 -9.45 -4.31 -13.08
C ASP A 252 -9.88 -4.08 -11.63
N ASP A 253 -10.94 -4.78 -11.23
CA ASP A 253 -11.73 -4.53 -10.02
C ASP A 253 -11.55 -5.68 -9.03
N GLU A 254 -11.44 -5.34 -7.75
CA GLU A 254 -11.39 -6.28 -6.63
C GLU A 254 -12.54 -6.00 -5.66
N ASP A 255 -13.27 -7.06 -5.30
CA ASP A 255 -14.39 -7.00 -4.37
C ASP A 255 -13.90 -7.31 -2.95
N ASN A 256 -14.34 -6.50 -2.00
CA ASN A 256 -13.94 -6.52 -0.61
C ASN A 256 -15.17 -6.55 0.31
N ARG A 257 -15.03 -7.21 1.46
CA ARG A 257 -16.06 -7.17 2.51
C ARG A 257 -15.85 -5.91 3.36
N VAL A 258 -16.95 -5.21 3.67
CA VAL A 258 -16.94 -4.05 4.55
C VAL A 258 -18.00 -4.26 5.62
N ILE A 259 -17.70 -3.95 6.88
CA ILE A 259 -18.71 -3.92 7.94
C ILE A 259 -19.14 -2.47 8.17
N ALA A 260 -20.45 -2.22 8.22
CA ALA A 260 -20.99 -0.89 8.52
C ALA A 260 -20.51 -0.41 9.90
N GLY A 261 -19.81 0.72 9.93
CA GLY A 261 -19.16 1.28 11.12
C GLY A 261 -17.63 1.21 11.11
N GLU A 262 -17.04 0.47 10.17
CA GLU A 262 -15.58 0.44 9.99
C GLU A 262 -15.05 1.77 9.47
N PHE A 263 -13.81 2.08 9.81
CA PHE A 263 -13.10 3.21 9.23
C PHE A 263 -12.00 2.68 8.30
N GLN A 264 -12.05 3.06 7.02
CA GLN A 264 -11.10 2.61 6.01
C GLN A 264 -10.37 3.80 5.41
N VAL A 265 -9.07 3.67 5.22
CA VAL A 265 -8.26 4.59 4.41
C VAL A 265 -7.72 3.83 3.22
N VAL A 266 -7.88 4.42 2.03
CA VAL A 266 -7.35 3.89 0.77
C VAL A 266 -6.29 4.84 0.24
N MET A 267 -5.18 4.27 -0.22
CA MET A 267 -4.14 5.01 -0.92
C MET A 267 -3.97 4.44 -2.32
N VAL A 268 -3.89 5.34 -3.30
CA VAL A 268 -3.54 4.99 -4.68
C VAL A 268 -2.11 5.43 -4.96
N ASP A 269 -1.24 4.47 -5.23
CA ASP A 269 0.13 4.69 -5.70
C ASP A 269 0.15 4.65 -7.24
N GLY A 270 0.16 5.82 -7.87
CA GLY A 270 0.13 5.91 -9.34
C GLY A 270 1.38 5.36 -10.02
N ALA A 271 2.57 5.68 -9.51
CA ALA A 271 3.86 5.22 -10.10
C ALA A 271 5.05 5.36 -9.13
N GLY A 272 4.79 5.45 -7.83
CA GLY A 272 5.77 5.67 -6.79
C GLY A 272 5.42 6.83 -5.87
N VAL A 273 5.97 6.75 -4.66
CA VAL A 273 5.85 7.79 -3.63
C VAL A 273 7.05 8.73 -3.70
N ALA A 274 6.78 10.04 -3.86
CA ALA A 274 7.81 11.06 -3.78
C ALA A 274 8.34 11.19 -2.34
N ARG A 275 9.67 11.36 -2.19
CA ARG A 275 10.31 11.54 -0.87
C ARG A 275 9.74 12.73 -0.10
N SER A 276 9.46 13.84 -0.79
CA SER A 276 8.87 15.04 -0.18
C SER A 276 7.48 14.76 0.41
N HIS A 277 6.71 13.86 -0.21
CA HIS A 277 5.39 13.45 0.31
C HIS A 277 5.54 12.61 1.57
N LEU A 278 6.51 11.68 1.60
CA LEU A 278 6.85 10.93 2.80
C LEU A 278 7.30 11.83 3.95
N GLU A 279 8.18 12.80 3.68
CA GLU A 279 8.67 13.76 4.67
C GLU A 279 7.54 14.65 5.21
N SER A 280 6.65 15.12 4.33
CA SER A 280 5.47 15.89 4.75
C SER A 280 4.53 15.06 5.63
N GLN A 281 4.28 13.81 5.26
CA GLN A 281 3.42 12.92 6.03
C GLN A 281 4.04 12.53 7.38
N ALA A 282 5.34 12.25 7.41
CA ALA A 282 6.07 11.97 8.64
C ALA A 282 6.01 13.15 9.61
N ALA A 283 6.14 14.39 9.12
CA ALA A 283 6.00 15.59 9.94
C ALA A 283 4.58 15.73 10.53
N LYS A 284 3.53 15.45 9.75
CA LYS A 284 2.14 15.45 10.23
C LYS A 284 1.93 14.38 11.32
N ALA A 285 2.40 13.16 11.08
CA ALA A 285 2.27 12.06 12.04
C ALA A 285 3.03 12.35 13.35
N GLN A 286 4.23 12.94 13.28
CA GLN A 286 5.00 13.36 14.45
C GLN A 286 4.31 14.48 15.23
N ALA A 287 3.76 15.49 14.53
CA ALA A 287 3.03 16.57 15.18
C ALA A 287 1.78 16.05 15.90
N LEU A 288 1.04 15.14 15.26
CA LEU A 288 -0.14 14.50 15.84
C LEU A 288 0.21 13.63 17.05
N LYS A 289 1.30 12.86 16.96
CA LYS A 289 1.82 12.07 18.09
C LYS A 289 2.18 12.97 19.27
N ALA A 290 2.87 14.08 19.02
CA ALA A 290 3.22 15.04 20.07
C ALA A 290 1.98 15.67 20.72
N GLN A 291 0.94 15.99 19.93
CA GLN A 291 -0.35 16.46 20.47
C GLN A 291 -1.03 15.39 21.33
N ALA A 292 -0.99 14.13 20.90
CA ALA A 292 -1.52 13.01 21.68
C ALA A 292 -0.81 12.85 23.02
N GLU A 293 0.53 12.86 23.02
CA GLU A 293 1.35 12.76 24.23
C GLU A 293 1.18 13.96 25.17
N ALA A 294 0.86 15.14 24.64
CA ALA A 294 0.56 16.34 25.41
C ALA A 294 -0.88 16.41 25.93
N GLY A 295 -1.76 15.45 25.57
CA GLY A 295 -3.19 15.50 25.89
C GLY A 295 -3.96 16.60 25.15
N GLU A 296 -3.41 17.14 24.06
CA GLU A 296 -3.95 18.27 23.29
C GLU A 296 -4.87 17.83 22.13
N LEU A 297 -5.46 16.64 22.20
CA LEU A 297 -6.38 16.12 21.17
C LEU A 297 -7.80 16.68 21.28
N SER A 298 -8.04 17.64 22.18
CA SER A 298 -9.37 18.25 22.34
C SER A 298 -9.84 18.90 21.04
N GLY A 299 -10.94 18.40 20.48
CA GLY A 299 -11.50 18.84 19.20
C GLY A 299 -10.92 18.16 17.96
N VAL A 300 -9.95 17.26 18.11
CA VAL A 300 -9.47 16.39 17.03
C VAL A 300 -10.31 15.11 17.03
N SER A 301 -10.95 14.80 15.90
CA SER A 301 -11.75 13.57 15.80
C SER A 301 -10.86 12.33 15.71
N ALA A 302 -11.35 11.20 16.21
CA ALA A 302 -10.68 9.90 16.07
C ALA A 302 -10.41 9.56 14.59
N GLU A 303 -11.32 9.92 13.68
CA GLU A 303 -11.13 9.74 12.23
C GLU A 303 -9.91 10.51 11.68
N VAL A 304 -9.63 11.72 12.20
CA VAL A 304 -8.43 12.47 11.80
C VAL A 304 -7.18 11.73 12.29
N VAL A 305 -7.17 11.29 13.55
CA VAL A 305 -6.02 10.59 14.14
C VAL A 305 -5.73 9.29 13.40
N LEU A 306 -6.73 8.40 13.33
CA LEU A 306 -6.63 7.11 12.65
C LEU A 306 -6.33 7.31 11.16
N GLY A 307 -6.96 8.30 10.54
CA GLY A 307 -6.77 8.61 9.13
C GLY A 307 -5.32 8.94 8.79
N GLU A 308 -4.62 9.71 9.64
CA GLU A 308 -3.21 10.03 9.42
C GLU A 308 -2.29 8.82 9.66
N TRP A 309 -2.55 8.01 10.68
CA TRP A 309 -1.76 6.80 10.94
C TRP A 309 -1.91 5.76 9.83
N TYR A 310 -3.13 5.50 9.40
CA TYR A 310 -3.44 4.53 8.34
C TYR A 310 -2.87 4.96 6.99
N TYR A 311 -2.98 6.25 6.67
CA TYR A 311 -2.33 6.79 5.47
C TYR A 311 -0.81 6.71 5.55
N THR A 312 -0.22 6.95 6.73
CA THR A 312 1.24 6.80 6.96
C THR A 312 1.69 5.36 6.78
N ALA A 313 0.90 4.38 7.23
CA ALA A 313 1.17 2.96 7.01
C ALA A 313 1.20 2.64 5.50
N LEU A 314 0.14 2.96 4.75
CA LEU A 314 0.10 2.74 3.29
C LEU A 314 1.25 3.44 2.55
N LEU A 315 1.55 4.68 2.94
CA LEU A 315 2.63 5.44 2.34
C LEU A 315 3.99 4.79 2.58
N THR A 316 4.21 4.32 3.82
CA THR A 316 5.44 3.60 4.21
C THR A 316 5.55 2.28 3.47
N TYR A 317 4.45 1.55 3.29
CA TYR A 317 4.40 0.31 2.51
C TYR A 317 4.86 0.55 1.07
N PHE A 318 4.19 1.42 0.33
CA PHE A 318 4.49 1.65 -1.10
C PHE A 318 5.88 2.26 -1.31
N TRP A 319 6.32 3.14 -0.41
CA TRP A 319 7.67 3.70 -0.46
C TRP A 319 8.73 2.64 -0.20
N THR A 320 8.58 1.84 0.86
CA THR A 320 9.54 0.79 1.24
C THR A 320 9.66 -0.24 0.14
N GLU A 321 8.54 -0.69 -0.42
CA GLU A 321 8.52 -1.60 -1.55
C GLU A 321 9.23 -0.98 -2.77
N GLY A 322 9.10 0.33 -3.00
CA GLY A 322 9.73 1.00 -4.15
C GLY A 322 11.24 1.16 -4.01
N VAL A 323 11.74 1.27 -2.78
CA VAL A 323 13.17 1.23 -2.48
C VAL A 323 13.70 -0.19 -2.63
N ARG A 324 13.01 -1.19 -2.06
CA ARG A 324 13.42 -2.61 -2.12
C ARG A 324 13.40 -3.16 -3.54
N GLU A 325 12.43 -2.76 -4.35
CA GLU A 325 12.37 -3.14 -5.76
C GLU A 325 13.59 -2.65 -6.54
N ARG A 326 13.94 -1.36 -6.41
CA ARG A 326 15.13 -0.80 -7.07
C ARG A 326 16.42 -1.46 -6.60
N GLY A 327 16.52 -1.75 -5.29
CA GLY A 327 17.69 -2.43 -4.73
C GLY A 327 17.82 -3.89 -5.13
N SER A 328 16.74 -4.56 -5.54
CA SER A 328 16.75 -5.98 -5.90
C SER A 328 16.77 -6.24 -7.41
N ALA A 329 16.14 -5.38 -8.22
CA ALA A 329 15.97 -5.63 -9.65
C ALA A 329 17.31 -5.62 -10.41
N GLY A 330 18.08 -4.53 -10.27
CA GLY A 330 19.33 -4.33 -11.01
C GLY A 330 20.37 -5.45 -10.80
N PRO A 331 20.75 -5.75 -9.54
CA PRO A 331 21.67 -6.84 -9.22
C PRO A 331 21.26 -8.20 -9.80
N LEU A 332 19.95 -8.49 -9.86
CA LEU A 332 19.44 -9.75 -10.40
C LEU A 332 19.26 -9.75 -11.92
N GLY A 333 19.70 -8.70 -12.63
CA GLY A 333 19.53 -8.57 -14.08
C GLY A 333 18.08 -8.33 -14.51
N MET A 334 17.24 -7.83 -13.61
CA MET A 334 15.84 -7.50 -13.88
C MET A 334 15.68 -6.02 -14.25
N VAL A 335 14.87 -5.75 -15.26
CA VAL A 335 14.34 -4.42 -15.56
C VAL A 335 12.88 -4.41 -15.12
N SER A 336 12.56 -3.52 -14.17
CA SER A 336 11.23 -3.45 -13.58
C SER A 336 10.71 -2.02 -13.56
N TYR A 337 9.44 -1.87 -13.91
CA TYR A 337 8.70 -0.60 -13.89
C TYR A 337 7.43 -0.75 -13.08
N ARG A 338 7.23 0.14 -12.11
CA ARG A 338 6.01 0.19 -11.32
C ARG A 338 4.82 0.62 -12.17
N ARG A 339 3.69 -0.06 -11.99
CA ARG A 339 2.37 0.32 -12.48
C ARG A 339 1.52 0.88 -11.34
N PRO A 340 0.41 1.57 -11.65
CA PRO A 340 -0.56 1.96 -10.65
C PRO A 340 -0.96 0.79 -9.73
N SER A 341 -0.98 1.08 -8.44
CA SER A 341 -1.15 0.16 -7.33
C SER A 341 -2.07 0.82 -6.29
N PHE A 342 -2.74 0.04 -5.45
CA PHE A 342 -3.54 0.58 -4.36
C PHE A 342 -3.68 -0.44 -3.23
N GLY A 343 -4.05 0.06 -2.07
CA GLY A 343 -4.34 -0.74 -0.89
C GLY A 343 -5.06 0.08 0.15
N ARG A 344 -5.52 -0.60 1.20
CA ARG A 344 -6.34 -0.05 2.28
C ARG A 344 -5.81 -0.45 3.65
N VAL A 345 -6.10 0.39 4.63
CA VAL A 345 -5.97 0.07 6.06
C VAL A 345 -7.32 0.32 6.72
N THR A 346 -7.78 -0.64 7.51
CA THR A 346 -9.14 -0.69 8.05
C THR A 346 -9.11 -0.89 9.57
N SER A 347 -9.90 -0.10 10.31
CA SER A 347 -10.33 -0.47 11.65
C SER A 347 -11.44 -1.50 11.51
N VAL A 348 -11.15 -2.77 11.80
CA VAL A 348 -12.09 -3.88 11.59
C VAL A 348 -13.08 -3.96 12.74
N LEU A 349 -14.34 -4.22 12.42
CA LEU A 349 -15.37 -4.52 13.42
C LEU A 349 -15.66 -6.02 13.48
N GLN A 350 -15.96 -6.51 14.69
CA GLN A 350 -16.33 -7.90 14.93
C GLN A 350 -17.81 -8.00 15.37
N PRO A 351 -18.75 -8.04 14.40
CA PRO A 351 -20.17 -8.21 14.72
C PRO A 351 -20.47 -9.65 15.17
N GLN A 352 -21.26 -9.80 16.23
CA GLN A 352 -21.86 -11.06 16.65
C GLN A 352 -23.34 -11.09 16.26
N TYR A 353 -23.68 -12.08 15.43
CA TYR A 353 -25.01 -12.21 14.86
C TYR A 353 -25.90 -13.15 15.68
N VAL A 354 -27.17 -12.76 15.82
CA VAL A 354 -28.24 -13.64 16.31
C VAL A 354 -29.37 -13.58 15.29
N PHE A 355 -29.67 -14.71 14.66
CA PHE A 355 -30.63 -14.80 13.54
C PHE A 355 -30.35 -13.80 12.40
N GLY A 356 -29.07 -13.61 12.05
CA GLY A 356 -28.65 -12.71 10.96
C GLY A 356 -28.64 -11.22 11.30
N VAL A 357 -28.91 -10.84 12.55
CA VAL A 357 -28.87 -9.44 13.00
C VAL A 357 -27.67 -9.23 13.91
N ALA A 358 -26.85 -8.21 13.61
CA ALA A 358 -25.70 -7.81 14.44
C ALA A 358 -26.19 -7.29 15.80
N ARG A 359 -26.18 -8.15 16.82
CA ARG A 359 -26.66 -7.80 18.17
C ARG A 359 -25.61 -7.08 18.99
N ARG A 360 -24.35 -7.43 18.76
CA ARG A 360 -23.18 -6.92 19.47
C ARG A 360 -22.11 -6.62 18.43
N VAL A 361 -21.49 -5.45 18.53
CA VAL A 361 -20.40 -5.05 17.65
C VAL A 361 -19.25 -4.62 18.52
N MET A 362 -18.11 -5.28 18.34
CA MET A 362 -16.87 -4.99 19.07
C MET A 362 -15.87 -4.37 18.09
N VAL A 363 -15.04 -3.46 18.61
CA VAL A 363 -13.86 -3.00 17.87
C VAL A 363 -12.87 -4.15 17.82
N GLY A 364 -12.45 -4.53 16.63
CA GLY A 364 -11.52 -5.62 16.38
C GLY A 364 -10.09 -5.13 16.22
N SER A 365 -9.41 -5.67 15.22
CA SER A 365 -8.02 -5.36 14.87
C SER A 365 -7.92 -4.18 13.89
N VAL A 366 -6.68 -3.81 13.57
CA VAL A 366 -6.36 -3.02 12.37
C VAL A 366 -5.84 -3.98 11.31
N GLU A 367 -6.40 -3.90 10.11
CA GLU A 367 -5.99 -4.69 8.95
C GLU A 367 -5.35 -3.78 7.91
N ILE A 368 -4.24 -4.22 7.31
CA ILE A 368 -3.74 -3.68 6.05
C ILE A 368 -3.97 -4.72 4.98
N ASP A 369 -4.50 -4.28 3.85
CA ASP A 369 -4.75 -5.12 2.70
C ASP A 369 -4.30 -4.38 1.45
N ILE A 370 -3.40 -4.99 0.68
CA ILE A 370 -2.85 -4.41 -0.52
C ILE A 370 -3.41 -5.18 -1.70
N ASP A 371 -4.61 -4.77 -2.13
CA ASP A 371 -5.35 -5.38 -3.22
C ASP A 371 -4.50 -5.50 -4.50
N ARG A 372 -3.65 -4.49 -4.77
CA ARG A 372 -2.85 -4.47 -5.99
C ARG A 372 -1.50 -3.83 -5.84
N VAL A 373 -0.48 -4.59 -6.23
CA VAL A 373 0.87 -4.09 -6.51
C VAL A 373 1.25 -4.38 -7.95
N GLY A 374 1.19 -3.35 -8.80
CA GLY A 374 1.43 -3.47 -10.23
C GLY A 374 2.91 -3.27 -10.61
N TYR A 375 3.44 -4.19 -11.41
CA TYR A 375 4.76 -4.04 -12.04
C TYR A 375 4.79 -4.63 -13.46
N VAL A 376 5.65 -4.08 -14.30
CA VAL A 376 6.12 -4.71 -15.55
C VAL A 376 7.57 -5.08 -15.34
N THR A 377 7.87 -6.37 -15.35
CA THR A 377 9.23 -6.89 -15.12
C THR A 377 9.68 -7.71 -16.32
N ALA A 378 10.96 -7.59 -16.69
CA ALA A 378 11.61 -8.42 -17.69
C ALA A 378 13.05 -8.74 -17.26
N ASP A 379 13.49 -9.98 -17.48
CA ASP A 379 14.90 -10.34 -17.37
C ASP A 379 15.69 -9.84 -18.59
N GLN A 380 16.88 -9.29 -18.36
CA GLN A 380 17.74 -8.78 -19.43
C GLN A 380 18.25 -9.87 -20.38
N ALA A 381 18.36 -11.12 -19.90
CA ALA A 381 18.74 -12.27 -20.70
C ALA A 381 17.52 -13.03 -21.27
N HIS A 382 16.30 -12.51 -21.06
CA HIS A 382 15.04 -13.14 -21.46
C HIS A 382 14.81 -14.54 -20.85
N ASP A 383 15.36 -14.79 -19.66
CA ASP A 383 15.14 -16.00 -18.89
C ASP A 383 13.83 -15.92 -18.10
N ARG A 384 12.87 -16.76 -18.48
CA ARG A 384 11.54 -16.80 -17.87
C ARG A 384 11.56 -17.36 -16.44
N ASP A 385 12.41 -18.33 -16.14
CA ASP A 385 12.43 -18.98 -14.83
C ASP A 385 13.05 -18.06 -13.78
N ARG A 386 14.09 -17.31 -14.18
CA ARG A 386 14.65 -16.21 -13.35
C ARG A 386 13.61 -15.12 -13.11
N GLN A 387 12.84 -14.74 -14.13
CA GLN A 387 11.77 -13.77 -13.99
C GLN A 387 10.66 -14.25 -13.03
N ILE A 388 10.19 -15.50 -13.18
CA ILE A 388 9.17 -16.10 -12.30
C ILE A 388 9.68 -16.14 -10.86
N THR A 389 10.90 -16.63 -10.65
CA THR A 389 11.54 -16.69 -9.32
C THR A 389 11.60 -15.32 -8.66
N TYR A 390 11.96 -14.29 -9.43
CA TYR A 390 12.00 -12.92 -8.93
C TYR A 390 10.62 -12.38 -8.53
N VAL A 391 9.57 -12.68 -9.32
CA VAL A 391 8.19 -12.29 -9.00
C VAL A 391 7.70 -13.02 -7.74
N ILE A 392 8.01 -14.31 -7.57
CA ILE A 392 7.68 -15.06 -6.35
C ILE A 392 8.38 -14.46 -5.13
N ARG A 393 9.69 -14.19 -5.22
CA ARG A 393 10.47 -13.54 -4.14
C ARG A 393 9.86 -12.18 -3.76
N ARG A 394 9.35 -11.41 -4.74
CA ARG A 394 8.61 -10.17 -4.47
C ARG A 394 7.33 -10.44 -3.68
N GLY A 395 6.55 -11.45 -4.01
CA GLY A 395 5.32 -11.81 -3.28
C GLY A 395 5.56 -12.02 -1.78
N PHE A 396 6.57 -12.81 -1.42
CA PHE A 396 6.98 -13.01 -0.01
C PHE A 396 7.33 -11.69 0.68
N ARG A 397 8.09 -10.83 -0.01
CA ARG A 397 8.47 -9.51 0.48
C ARG A 397 7.25 -8.61 0.71
N LEU A 398 6.31 -8.59 -0.24
CA LEU A 398 5.08 -7.79 -0.15
C LEU A 398 4.23 -8.20 1.05
N SER A 399 4.00 -9.51 1.26
CA SER A 399 3.29 -10.01 2.44
C SER A 399 4.03 -9.69 3.74
N GLY A 400 5.37 -9.78 3.74
CA GLY A 400 6.17 -9.39 4.90
C GLY A 400 6.05 -7.90 5.23
N LEU A 401 5.91 -7.03 4.23
CA LEU A 401 5.76 -5.60 4.47
C LEU A 401 4.44 -5.24 5.16
N GLU A 402 3.37 -6.02 4.98
CA GLU A 402 2.06 -5.76 5.59
C GLU A 402 2.15 -5.72 7.12
N HIS A 403 2.71 -6.77 7.74
CA HIS A 403 2.84 -6.79 9.20
C HIS A 403 3.92 -5.81 9.70
N VAL A 404 5.09 -5.76 9.04
CA VAL A 404 6.21 -4.91 9.48
C VAL A 404 5.80 -3.43 9.52
N VAL A 405 5.04 -2.97 8.53
CA VAL A 405 4.60 -1.58 8.47
C VAL A 405 3.59 -1.27 9.57
N LEU A 406 2.62 -2.15 9.82
CA LEU A 406 1.66 -1.95 10.90
C LEU A 406 2.36 -1.91 12.26
N GLU A 407 3.23 -2.87 12.56
CA GLU A 407 4.01 -2.89 13.80
C GLU A 407 4.87 -1.63 13.93
N ARG A 408 5.50 -1.17 12.85
CA ARG A 408 6.36 0.02 12.88
C ARG A 408 5.59 1.31 13.09
N VAL A 409 4.42 1.46 12.47
CA VAL A 409 3.65 2.71 12.47
C VAL A 409 2.71 2.80 13.68
N LEU A 410 2.15 1.68 14.14
CA LEU A 410 1.15 1.66 15.21
C LEU A 410 1.73 1.34 16.60
N SER A 411 2.97 0.82 16.69
CA SER A 411 3.60 0.61 18.00
C SER A 411 3.93 1.94 18.69
N LEU A 412 3.59 2.04 19.97
CA LEU A 412 3.95 3.14 20.85
C LEU A 412 5.00 2.68 21.88
N GLU A 413 5.68 3.63 22.52
CA GLU A 413 6.65 3.31 23.56
C GLU A 413 5.94 2.64 24.74
N GLY A 414 6.42 1.45 25.15
CA GLY A 414 5.78 0.64 26.20
C GLY A 414 4.53 -0.13 25.75
N ALA A 415 4.03 0.08 24.53
CA ALA A 415 2.87 -0.62 23.96
C ALA A 415 3.16 -1.09 22.53
N PRO A 416 3.99 -2.14 22.35
CA PRO A 416 4.25 -2.71 21.05
C PRO A 416 2.98 -3.36 20.47
N VAL A 417 2.74 -3.14 19.19
CA VAL A 417 1.69 -3.83 18.42
C VAL A 417 2.31 -5.06 17.78
N GLU A 418 1.59 -6.18 17.81
CA GLU A 418 1.91 -7.36 17.03
C GLU A 418 0.93 -7.46 15.86
N ALA A 419 1.45 -7.54 14.63
CA ALA A 419 0.66 -7.79 13.44
C ALA A 419 1.02 -9.15 12.85
N VAL A 420 0.12 -9.73 12.06
CA VAL A 420 0.34 -11.02 11.40
C VAL A 420 0.23 -10.83 9.89
N SER A 421 1.06 -11.54 9.14
CA SER A 421 0.97 -11.72 7.69
C SER A 421 1.12 -13.20 7.38
N THR A 422 0.83 -13.60 6.16
CA THR A 422 1.04 -15.00 5.74
C THR A 422 2.47 -15.46 6.00
N VAL A 423 3.47 -14.64 5.65
CA VAL A 423 4.88 -15.02 5.84
C VAL A 423 5.31 -15.06 7.31
N LYS A 424 4.75 -14.18 8.16
CA LYS A 424 5.00 -14.23 9.61
C LYS A 424 4.34 -15.46 10.24
N ALA A 425 3.10 -15.77 9.85
CA ALA A 425 2.39 -16.96 10.31
C ALA A 425 3.11 -18.25 9.90
N LEU A 426 3.62 -18.33 8.67
CA LEU A 426 4.45 -19.45 8.22
C LEU A 426 5.72 -19.57 9.06
N GLY A 427 6.38 -18.44 9.37
CA GLY A 427 7.56 -18.42 10.26
C GLY A 427 7.23 -18.88 11.69
N GLN A 428 6.10 -18.47 12.25
CA GLN A 428 5.65 -18.90 13.58
C GLN A 428 5.29 -20.40 13.60
N ALA A 429 4.49 -20.87 12.65
CA ALA A 429 4.16 -22.29 12.52
C ALA A 429 5.41 -23.16 12.38
N HIS A 430 6.40 -22.65 11.62
CA HIS A 430 7.69 -23.29 11.49
C HIS A 430 8.45 -23.38 12.83
N ALA A 431 8.54 -22.26 13.57
CA ALA A 431 9.19 -22.21 14.89
C ALA A 431 8.50 -23.12 15.93
N GLU A 432 7.19 -23.32 15.81
CA GLU A 432 6.41 -24.27 16.63
C GLU A 432 6.59 -25.74 16.21
N GLY A 433 7.38 -26.01 15.16
CA GLY A 433 7.62 -27.35 14.65
C GLY A 433 6.42 -27.93 13.89
N GLN A 434 5.54 -27.10 13.36
CA GLN A 434 4.45 -27.55 12.49
C GLN A 434 5.00 -27.98 11.11
N ARG A 435 4.23 -28.80 10.41
CA ARG A 435 4.54 -29.22 9.03
C ARG A 435 4.08 -28.13 8.07
N LEU A 436 4.99 -27.66 7.23
CA LEU A 436 4.66 -26.76 6.12
C LEU A 436 4.45 -27.59 4.86
N TYR A 437 3.28 -27.49 4.25
CA TYR A 437 2.93 -28.23 3.05
C TYR A 437 3.09 -27.35 1.81
N LEU A 438 3.72 -27.89 0.77
CA LEU A 438 3.62 -27.34 -0.57
C LEU A 438 2.29 -27.83 -1.18
N VAL A 439 1.34 -26.92 -1.35
CA VAL A 439 0.05 -27.26 -1.94
C VAL A 439 0.21 -27.51 -3.43
N SER A 440 -0.17 -28.70 -3.87
CA SER A 440 -0.22 -29.18 -5.24
C SER A 440 -1.63 -29.71 -5.54
N PRO A 441 -1.96 -29.94 -6.82
CA PRO A 441 -3.24 -30.59 -7.18
C PRO A 441 -3.47 -31.93 -6.48
N ASP A 442 -2.39 -32.64 -6.10
CA ASP A 442 -2.46 -33.98 -5.52
C ASP A 442 -2.70 -33.99 -4.01
N ASN A 443 -2.50 -32.88 -3.31
CA ASN A 443 -2.64 -32.77 -1.84
C ASN A 443 -3.54 -31.63 -1.38
N GLY A 444 -4.41 -31.12 -2.27
CA GLY A 444 -5.31 -29.98 -2.01
C GLY A 444 -6.27 -30.15 -0.83
N GLU A 445 -6.51 -31.37 -0.34
CA GLU A 445 -7.30 -31.62 0.88
C GLU A 445 -6.60 -31.14 2.17
N HIS A 446 -5.29 -30.90 2.11
CA HIS A 446 -4.48 -30.41 3.24
C HIS A 446 -4.35 -28.87 3.28
N SER A 447 -4.99 -28.14 2.35
CA SER A 447 -4.95 -26.68 2.37
C SER A 447 -5.79 -26.12 3.52
N VAL A 448 -5.14 -25.66 4.59
CA VAL A 448 -5.74 -24.66 5.47
C VAL A 448 -5.48 -23.32 4.82
N ILE A 449 -6.52 -22.71 4.26
CA ILE A 449 -6.47 -21.28 3.95
C ILE A 449 -6.31 -20.59 5.30
N LEU A 450 -5.15 -19.99 5.54
CA LEU A 450 -4.98 -19.02 6.61
C LEU A 450 -5.80 -17.80 6.17
N THR A 451 -7.11 -17.83 6.43
CA THR A 451 -7.94 -16.63 6.34
C THR A 451 -7.51 -15.69 7.46
N PRO A 452 -7.18 -14.42 7.15
CA PRO A 452 -6.89 -13.41 8.17
C PRO A 452 -8.02 -13.24 9.19
#